data_AF-S2E1P1-F1
#
_entry.id   AF-S2E1P1-F1
#
_cell.length_a   1.000
_cell.length_b   1.000
_cell.length_c   1.000
_cell.angle_alpha   90.00
_cell.angle_beta   90.00
_cell.angle_gamma   90.00
#
_symmetry.space_group_name_H-M   'P 1'
#
loop_
_entity.id
_entity.type
_entity.pdbx_description
1 polymer ?
#
loop_
_entity_poly.entity_id
_entity_poly.type
_entity_poly.pdbx_seq_one_letter_code
_entity_poly.pdbx_strand_id
1 'polypeptide(L)' 'MVYQHINADGAIRQGKCRSSPYITEGGRLLLKEVWELTNGDLSNRMSEIEEIQTEL' A
#
# COMPACT_ATOMS: atom_id res chain seq x y z
N MET A 1 0.76 -12.45 1.68
CA MET A 1 0.57 -11.90 3.04
C MET A 1 -0.83 -11.30 3.10
N VAL A 2 -1.56 -11.48 4.20
CA VAL A 2 -2.84 -10.77 4.43
C VAL A 2 -2.53 -9.53 5.24
N TYR A 3 -2.99 -8.37 4.77
CA TYR A 3 -2.71 -7.06 5.36
C TYR A 3 -4.02 -6.29 5.57
N GLN A 4 -3.99 -5.32 6.50
CA GLN A 4 -5.10 -4.42 6.76
C GLN A 4 -4.63 -2.97 6.89
N HIS A 5 -5.40 -2.01 6.38
CA HIS A 5 -5.19 -0.57 6.59
C HIS A 5 -6.51 0.18 6.78
N ILE A 6 -6.42 1.42 7.23
CA ILE A 6 -7.54 2.37 7.23
C ILE A 6 -7.33 3.30 6.02
N ASN A 7 -8.33 3.39 5.14
CA ASN A 7 -8.26 4.29 3.99
C ASN A 7 -8.60 5.74 4.39
N ALA A 8 -8.52 6.68 3.45
CA ALA A 8 -8.81 8.10 3.70
C ALA A 8 -10.23 8.37 4.23
N ASP A 9 -11.18 7.47 3.98
CA ASP A 9 -12.57 7.57 4.47
C ASP A 9 -12.75 6.99 5.88
N GLY A 10 -11.68 6.53 6.52
CA GLY A 10 -11.74 5.85 7.82
C GLY A 10 -12.22 4.39 7.76
N ALA A 11 -12.39 3.83 6.57
CA ALA A 11 -12.84 2.45 6.40
C ALA A 11 -11.67 1.46 6.51
N ILE A 12 -11.88 0.37 7.26
CA ILE A 12 -10.94 -0.74 7.32
C ILE A 12 -10.97 -1.48 5.98
N ARG A 13 -9.81 -1.59 5.33
CA ARG A 13 -9.59 -2.44 4.16
C ARG A 13 -8.67 -3.57 4.56
N GLN A 14 -9.05 -4.79 4.19
CA GLN A 14 -8.24 -5.98 4.39
C GLN A 14 -8.17 -6.77 3.09
N GLY A 15 -7.05 -7.45 2.87
CA GLY A 15 -6.87 -8.24 1.66
C GLY A 15 -5.51 -8.90 1.58
N LYS A 16 -5.31 -9.68 0.51
CA LYS A 16 -3.97 -10.13 0.14
C LYS A 16 -3.26 -8.98 -0.55
N CYS A 17 -2.08 -8.63 -0.07
CA CYS A 17 -1.24 -7.60 -0.68
C CYS A 17 0.05 -8.23 -1.19
N ARG A 18 0.42 -7.91 -2.44
CA ARG A 18 1.76 -8.11 -2.99
C ARG A 18 2.43 -6.74 -3.09
N SER A 19 3.40 -6.50 -2.21
CA SER A 19 4.19 -5.27 -2.17
C SER A 19 5.57 -5.51 -2.80
N SER A 20 5.92 -4.71 -3.81
CA SER A 20 7.16 -4.84 -4.59
C SER A 20 8.00 -3.57 -4.41
N PRO A 21 9.14 -3.64 -3.71
CA PRO A 21 10.00 -2.49 -3.46
C PRO A 21 10.82 -2.12 -4.70
N TYR A 22 11.10 -0.83 -4.85
CA TYR A 22 12.13 -0.31 -5.77
C TYR A 22 12.71 1.01 -5.26
N ILE A 23 13.97 1.27 -5.62
CA ILE A 23 14.65 2.53 -5.32
C ILE A 23 14.49 3.47 -6.51
N THR A 24 14.04 4.69 -6.27
CA THR A 24 13.96 5.75 -7.29
C THR A 24 15.34 6.29 -7.66
N GLU A 25 15.44 7.02 -8.76
CA GLU A 25 16.69 7.70 -9.15
C GLU A 25 17.23 8.63 -8.05
N GLY A 26 16.33 9.24 -7.27
CA GLY A 26 16.65 10.07 -6.11
C GLY A 26 16.98 9.29 -4.82
N GLY A 27 17.10 7.96 -4.88
CA GLY A 27 17.49 7.11 -3.76
C GLY A 27 16.37 6.78 -2.76
N ARG A 28 15.14 7.27 -2.97
CA ARG A 28 13.99 7.01 -2.09
C ARG A 28 13.40 5.62 -2.35
N LEU A 29 13.00 4.94 -1.28
CA LEU A 29 12.27 3.66 -1.36
C LEU A 29 10.80 3.88 -1.68
N LEU A 30 10.32 3.25 -2.75
CA LEU A 30 8.90 3.14 -3.09
C LEU A 30 8.45 1.68 -3.07
N LEU A 31 7.20 1.46 -2.69
CA LEU A 31 6.55 0.15 -2.68
C LEU A 31 5.33 0.17 -3.59
N LYS A 32 5.34 -0.62 -4.67
CA LYS A 32 4.14 -0.86 -5.49
C LYS A 32 3.32 -2.00 -4.92
N GLU A 33 2.07 -1.74 -4.63
CA GLU A 33 1.19 -2.68 -3.97
C GLU A 33 0.03 -3.07 -4.87
N VAL A 34 -0.17 -4.38 -5.03
CA VAL A 34 -1.34 -4.95 -5.70
C VAL A 34 -2.17 -5.70 -4.65
N TRP A 35 -3.44 -5.33 -4.56
CA TRP A 35 -4.37 -5.81 -3.56
C TRP A 35 -5.46 -6.67 -4.18
N GLU A 36 -5.78 -7.77 -3.51
CA GLU A 36 -7.03 -8.53 -3.64
C GLU A 36 -7.81 -8.31 -2.34
N LEU A 37 -8.79 -7.40 -2.36
CA LEU A 37 -9.56 -7.07 -1.16
C LEU A 37 -10.43 -8.26 -0.75
N THR A 38 -10.43 -8.57 0.54
CA THR A 38 -11.27 -9.62 1.14
C THR A 38 -12.44 -9.05 1.93
N ASN A 39 -12.61 -7.72 1.94
CA ASN A 39 -13.77 -7.03 2.46
C ASN A 39 -14.20 -5.86 1.56
N GLY A 40 -15.31 -5.20 1.92
CA GLY A 40 -15.85 -4.11 1.11
C GLY A 40 -16.41 -4.63 -0.22
N ASP A 41 -15.90 -4.12 -1.34
CA ASP A 41 -16.37 -4.46 -2.69
C ASP A 41 -15.63 -5.66 -3.32
N LEU A 42 -14.72 -6.30 -2.56
CA LEU A 42 -13.94 -7.48 -2.99
C LEU A 42 -13.12 -7.26 -4.27
N SER A 43 -12.83 -6.01 -4.57
CA SER A 43 -12.16 -5.62 -5.79
C SER A 43 -10.64 -5.79 -5.71
N ASN A 44 -10.01 -5.76 -6.89
CA ASN A 44 -8.57 -5.59 -6.97
C ASN A 44 -8.23 -4.09 -6.99
N ARG A 45 -7.20 -3.70 -6.24
CA ARG A 45 -6.75 -2.30 -6.13
C ARG A 45 -5.23 -2.20 -6.24
N MET A 46 -4.74 -1.00 -6.49
CA MET A 46 -3.32 -0.69 -6.47
C MET A 46 -3.06 0.53 -5.60
N SER A 47 -1.94 0.53 -4.89
CA SER A 47 -1.41 1.69 -4.16
C SER A 47 0.11 1.76 -4.33
N GLU A 48 0.66 2.93 -4.04
CA GLU A 48 2.10 3.16 -3.97
C GLU A 48 2.41 3.85 -2.64
N ILE A 49 3.37 3.29 -1.89
CA ILE A 49 3.87 3.89 -0.65
C ILE A 49 5.25 4.46 -0.95
N GLU A 50 5.47 5.70 -0.53
CA GLU A 50 6.73 6.41 -0.69
C GLU A 50 7.34 6.71 0.68
N GLU A 51 8.64 6.46 0.80
CA GLU A 51 9.43 6.89 1.95
C GLU A 51 9.47 8.42 2.04
N ILE A 52 9.14 8.95 3.22
CA ILE A 52 9.25 10.37 3.53
C ILE A 52 10.47 10.60 4.42
N GLN A 53 11.27 11.62 4.09
CA GLN A 53 12.26 12.14 5.04
C GLN A 53 11.53 13.05 6.02
N THR A 54 11.65 12.74 7.30
CA THR A 54 11.20 13.63 8.37
C THR A 54 12.45 14.27 8.97
N GLU A 55 12.55 15.59 8.98
CA GLU A 55 13.50 16.27 9.86
C GLU A 55 12.96 16.14 11.29
N LEU A 56 13.75 15.51 12.17
CA LEU A 56 13.50 15.47 13.61
C LEU A 56 14.21 16.62 14.31
#